data_AF-A0A8C7RML7-F1
#
_entry.id   AF-A0A8C7RML7-F1
#
_cell.length_a   1.000
_cell.length_b   1.000
_cell.length_c   1.000
_cell.angle_alpha   90.00
_cell.angle_beta   90.00
_cell.angle_gamma   90.00
#
_symmetry.space_group_name_H-M   'P 1'
#
loop_
_entity.id
_entity.type
_entity.pdbx_description
1 polymer ?
#
loop_
_entity_poly.entity_id
_entity_poly.type
_entity_poly.pdbx_seq_one_letter_code
_entity_poly.pdbx_strand_id
1 'polypeptide(L)'
;MKTPAILLLILSVLCRTVLVSTKTVKHTVEEWNRYRNECLLRMSTDPTPPGLFCGRMFDMYACWPEGVPNTTVKVPCPWYLPWYNQVRNGYVLRECGPDGQWAVNNTSSTWRDHSQCNADNNQQVAQENQMVILAYFRVMYTVGYSLSLASLSLALIILLIFRKLRCTRNYIHTNLFASFILRAISILTRDAVLTRDTPEFRDNRDVSNVLSDKALSGCRVAQVLMQYCVGANYYWLLVEGLYLHNLLVLMVFSENSYFCGYLFIGWGSPVLFVVPWIIVRYLYENTRCWEINENMAYWWIIRTPILLAILVNFFIFIRIIQILVSKLKANQMRYTDYKFRLAKSTLTLIPLLGIHEVVFAVMSEEQTEGVLRNINLFFELFFNSFQGLLVAILYCFVNKEVQSEIKKKWQRWKLGMNVLDDLRNTGSNTPQGGTGGGQCHHDPPCQPDCPQEDTHNLFSDASASGPHAHPRPHHHPGAKKGKAYCYISARKQVLNGLDGAPLEKGGGEGAIKYSESYC
;
A
#
# COMPACT_ATOMS: atom_id res chain seq x y z
N MET A 1 1.33 -32.12 18.80
CA MET A 1 1.51 -31.40 20.08
C MET A 1 2.74 -30.45 20.10
N LYS A 2 3.18 -29.87 18.97
CA LYS A 2 4.33 -28.92 18.93
C LYS A 2 3.93 -27.45 18.71
N THR A 3 2.67 -27.19 18.39
CA THR A 3 2.10 -25.86 18.12
C THR A 3 2.04 -24.89 19.32
N PRO A 4 1.78 -25.32 20.58
CA PRO A 4 1.66 -24.37 21.68
C PRO A 4 3.02 -23.79 22.12
N ALA A 5 4.11 -24.57 21.98
CA ALA A 5 5.45 -24.12 22.34
C ALA A 5 5.99 -23.01 21.41
N ILE A 6 5.69 -23.09 20.11
CA ILE A 6 6.07 -22.06 19.13
C ILE A 6 5.25 -20.79 19.36
N LEU A 7 3.95 -20.92 19.66
CA LEU A 7 3.09 -19.78 19.99
C LEU A 7 3.55 -19.06 21.26
N LEU A 8 3.91 -19.83 22.31
CA LEU A 8 4.46 -19.29 23.55
C LEU A 8 5.84 -18.65 23.37
N LEU A 9 6.70 -19.22 22.53
CA LEU A 9 7.98 -18.62 22.16
C LEU A 9 7.76 -17.27 21.45
N ILE A 10 6.90 -17.22 20.43
CA ILE A 10 6.60 -15.98 19.69
C ILE A 10 5.97 -14.92 20.61
N LEU A 11 5.06 -15.30 21.51
CA LEU A 11 4.47 -14.40 22.51
C LEU A 11 5.50 -13.90 23.54
N SER A 12 6.43 -14.75 23.96
CA SER A 12 7.49 -14.39 24.91
C SER A 12 8.59 -13.50 24.31
N VAL A 13 8.76 -13.60 22.99
CA VAL A 13 9.70 -12.85 22.15
C VAL A 13 9.12 -11.43 21.96
N LEU A 14 7.88 -11.32 21.47
CA LEU A 14 7.18 -10.03 21.35
C LEU A 14 7.09 -9.21 22.66
N CYS A 15 7.23 -9.81 23.84
CA CYS A 15 7.16 -9.12 25.13
C CYS A 15 8.49 -8.48 25.59
N ARG A 16 9.63 -8.72 24.92
CA ARG A 16 10.93 -8.17 25.35
C ARG A 16 11.16 -6.78 24.79
N THR A 17 10.88 -5.76 25.62
CA THR A 17 11.11 -4.35 25.31
C THR A 17 12.59 -3.99 25.48
N VAL A 18 13.26 -3.54 24.40
CA VAL A 18 14.49 -2.75 24.51
C VAL A 18 14.12 -1.29 24.29
N LEU A 19 14.30 -0.49 25.33
CA LEU A 19 14.05 0.94 25.37
C LEU A 19 15.33 1.66 24.93
N VAL A 20 15.39 2.15 23.69
CA VAL A 20 16.50 3.03 23.25
C VAL A 20 15.96 4.45 23.14
N SER A 21 16.29 5.27 24.14
CA SER A 21 15.94 6.68 24.19
C SER A 21 17.01 7.53 23.50
N THR A 22 16.80 7.88 22.23
CA THR A 22 17.61 8.89 21.52
C THR A 22 16.98 10.28 21.68
N LYS A 23 17.72 11.23 22.26
CA LYS A 23 17.26 12.63 22.43
C LYS A 23 17.25 13.36 21.08
N THR A 24 16.13 13.99 20.71
CA THR A 24 15.92 14.68 19.43
C THR A 24 16.43 16.13 19.44
N VAL A 25 16.76 16.71 18.28
CA VAL A 25 17.18 18.13 18.10
C VAL A 25 16.23 19.13 18.77
N LYS A 26 14.92 18.94 18.68
CA LYS A 26 13.94 19.84 19.32
C LYS A 26 13.95 19.75 20.86
N HIS A 27 14.24 18.58 21.43
CA HIS A 27 14.45 18.43 22.87
C HIS A 27 15.71 19.20 23.31
N THR A 28 16.78 19.17 22.52
CA THR A 28 17.98 19.98 22.76
C THR A 28 17.67 21.48 22.76
N VAL A 29 16.82 21.96 21.84
CA VAL A 29 16.39 23.37 21.77
C VAL A 29 15.51 23.77 22.96
N GLU A 30 14.59 22.92 23.38
CA GLU A 30 13.76 23.17 24.58
C GLU A 30 14.62 23.24 25.84
N GLU A 31 15.56 22.31 26.01
CA GLU A 31 16.52 22.32 27.11
C GLU A 31 17.45 23.55 27.06
N TRP A 32 17.85 23.98 25.87
CA TRP A 32 18.62 25.22 25.68
C TRP A 32 17.81 26.46 26.08
N ASN A 33 16.53 26.53 25.73
CA ASN A 33 15.64 27.62 26.16
C ASN A 33 15.48 27.64 27.68
N ARG A 34 15.36 26.47 28.31
CA ARG A 34 15.31 26.34 29.77
C ARG A 34 16.61 26.84 30.41
N TYR A 35 17.77 26.40 29.90
CA TYR A 35 19.09 26.88 30.33
C TYR A 35 19.23 28.41 30.18
N ARG A 36 18.79 28.97 29.05
CA ARG A 36 18.81 30.41 28.79
C ARG A 36 17.96 31.17 29.80
N ASN A 37 16.72 30.73 30.04
CA ASN A 37 15.80 31.39 30.96
C ASN A 37 16.33 31.35 32.40
N GLU A 38 16.89 30.21 32.83
CA GLU A 38 17.56 30.10 34.13
C GLU A 38 18.75 31.07 34.24
N CYS A 39 19.54 31.21 33.18
CA CYS A 39 20.66 32.16 33.15
C CYS A 39 20.19 33.61 33.26
N LEU A 40 19.21 34.02 32.45
CA LEU A 40 18.66 35.38 32.47
C LEU A 40 18.05 35.72 33.84
N LEU A 41 17.38 34.77 34.48
CA LEU A 41 16.83 34.94 35.83
C LEU A 41 17.95 35.16 36.86
N ARG A 42 19.02 34.34 36.85
CA ARG A 42 20.18 34.52 37.74
C ARG A 42 20.85 35.87 37.55
N MET A 43 21.05 36.28 36.30
CA MET A 43 21.62 37.59 35.99
C MET A 43 20.80 38.75 36.58
N SER A 44 19.47 38.62 36.66
CA SER A 44 18.58 39.65 37.21
C SER A 44 18.47 39.66 38.74
N THR A 45 18.76 38.53 39.40
CA THR A 45 18.51 38.32 40.84
C THR A 45 19.76 38.46 41.69
N ASP A 46 20.92 38.11 41.14
CA ASP A 46 22.18 38.15 41.87
C ASP A 46 22.68 39.60 42.03
N PRO A 47 23.08 40.04 43.24
CA PRO A 47 23.54 41.42 43.48
C PRO A 47 24.84 41.71 42.74
N THR A 48 24.98 42.92 42.19
CA THR A 48 26.22 43.35 41.51
C THR A 48 27.26 43.78 42.56
N PRO A 49 28.43 43.14 42.63
CA PRO A 49 29.47 43.52 43.56
C PRO A 49 30.09 44.87 43.15
N PRO A 50 30.50 45.71 44.12
CA PRO A 50 31.20 46.96 43.84
C PRO A 50 32.63 46.69 43.36
N GLY A 51 33.01 47.25 42.20
CA GLY A 51 34.39 47.16 41.66
C GLY A 51 34.44 47.05 40.13
N LEU A 52 35.66 46.91 39.60
CA LEU A 52 35.89 46.65 38.18
C LEU A 52 35.82 45.14 37.93
N PHE A 53 34.86 44.69 37.13
CA PHE A 53 34.66 43.29 36.77
C PHE A 53 34.18 43.17 35.32
N CYS A 54 34.44 42.03 34.69
CA CYS A 54 33.73 41.68 33.46
C CYS A 54 32.27 41.37 33.79
N GLY A 55 31.35 42.08 33.14
CA GLY A 55 29.92 41.96 33.38
C GLY A 55 29.38 40.57 33.04
N ARG A 56 28.38 40.10 33.81
CA ARG A 56 27.67 38.84 33.56
C ARG A 56 27.05 38.86 32.16
N MET A 57 27.05 37.72 31.48
CA MET A 57 26.42 37.63 30.17
C MET A 57 26.01 36.22 29.78
N PHE A 58 25.04 36.14 28.88
CA PHE A 58 24.71 34.92 28.15
C PHE A 58 25.11 35.09 26.69
N ASP A 59 26.05 34.28 26.22
CA ASP A 59 26.60 34.38 24.86
C ASP A 59 25.97 33.37 23.88
N MET A 60 24.71 33.03 24.13
CA MET A 60 23.92 32.04 23.38
C MET A 60 24.38 30.58 23.51
N TYR A 61 25.38 30.29 24.36
CA TYR A 61 25.82 28.92 24.63
C TYR A 61 26.12 28.65 26.10
N ALA A 62 26.81 29.55 26.81
CA ALA A 62 27.06 29.39 28.25
C ALA A 62 26.61 30.63 29.03
N CYS A 63 26.25 30.40 30.30
CA CYS A 63 25.94 31.46 31.25
C CYS A 63 27.21 31.87 32.00
N TRP A 64 27.66 33.12 31.81
CA TRP A 64 28.90 33.64 32.40
C TRP A 64 28.61 34.46 33.66
N PRO A 65 29.19 34.11 34.82
CA PRO A 65 29.16 34.94 36.01
C PRO A 65 30.12 36.14 35.85
N GLU A 66 30.23 36.99 36.88
CA GLU A 66 31.23 38.06 36.88
C GLU A 66 32.65 37.49 36.79
N GLY A 67 33.47 38.12 35.96
CA GLY A 67 34.89 37.81 35.84
C GLY A 67 35.75 38.80 36.61
N VAL A 68 36.70 38.29 37.40
CA VAL A 68 37.75 39.12 37.98
C VAL A 68 38.70 39.58 36.86
N PRO A 69 39.08 40.87 36.79
CA PRO A 69 40.00 41.35 35.77
C PRO A 69 41.31 40.56 35.74
N ASN A 70 41.84 40.34 34.53
CA ASN A 70 43.07 39.59 34.29
C ASN A 70 43.03 38.12 34.77
N THR A 71 41.85 37.50 34.76
CA THR A 71 41.68 36.07 35.12
C THR A 71 40.88 35.31 34.06
N THR A 72 41.08 34.00 34.02
CA THR A 72 40.28 33.08 33.20
C THR A 72 39.08 32.58 34.00
N VAL A 73 37.88 32.90 33.53
CA VAL A 73 36.62 32.40 34.09
C VAL A 73 36.32 31.03 33.49
N LYS A 74 35.96 30.07 34.35
CA LYS A 74 35.62 28.70 33.95
C LYS A 74 34.19 28.39 34.37
N VAL A 75 33.40 27.90 33.43
CA VAL A 75 32.00 27.50 33.65
C VAL A 75 31.85 26.04 33.23
N PRO A 76 31.13 25.18 33.98
CA PRO A 76 30.92 23.80 33.58
C PRO A 76 30.21 23.71 32.22
N CYS A 77 30.45 22.62 31.47
CA CYS A 77 29.76 22.39 30.20
C CYS A 77 28.22 22.50 30.37
N PRO A 78 27.50 23.14 29.43
CA PRO A 78 26.06 23.29 29.55
C PRO A 78 25.31 21.96 29.54
N TRP A 79 24.34 21.81 30.44
CA TRP A 79 23.60 20.55 30.62
C TRP A 79 22.57 20.26 29.52
N TYR A 80 22.24 21.24 28.68
CA TYR A 80 21.33 21.05 27.54
C TYR A 80 21.97 20.24 26.40
N LEU A 81 23.30 20.06 26.41
CA LEU A 81 24.02 19.34 25.36
C LEU A 81 23.58 17.86 25.31
N PRO A 82 23.32 17.29 24.12
CA PRO A 82 22.89 15.89 24.00
C PRO A 82 23.90 14.89 24.59
N TRP A 83 25.19 15.23 24.53
CA TRP A 83 26.32 14.46 25.03
C TRP A 83 26.83 14.93 26.41
N TYR A 84 26.03 15.70 27.17
CA TYR A 84 26.45 16.25 28.47
C TYR A 84 27.04 15.20 29.43
N ASN A 85 26.50 13.98 29.43
CA ASN A 85 27.02 12.90 30.28
C ASN A 85 28.49 12.56 30.02
N GLN A 86 28.98 12.77 28.80
CA GLN A 86 30.38 12.51 28.41
C GLN A 86 31.29 13.67 28.82
N VAL A 87 30.78 14.91 28.71
CA VAL A 87 31.53 16.14 28.97
C VAL A 87 31.22 16.76 30.34
N ARG A 88 30.61 15.98 31.25
CA ARG A 88 30.11 16.47 32.55
C ARG A 88 31.20 17.12 33.41
N ASN A 89 32.44 16.63 33.27
CA ASN A 89 33.61 17.11 34.00
C ASN A 89 34.40 18.18 33.22
N GLY A 90 33.95 18.57 32.03
CA GLY A 90 34.59 19.58 31.19
C GLY A 90 34.15 21.00 31.56
N TYR A 91 34.97 21.97 31.15
CA TYR A 91 34.72 23.38 31.36
C TYR A 91 34.82 24.18 30.06
N VAL A 92 33.99 25.21 29.97
CA VAL A 92 34.09 26.28 28.98
C VAL A 92 34.90 27.41 29.61
N LEU A 93 35.87 27.95 28.87
CA LEU A 93 36.80 28.96 29.36
C LEU A 93 36.63 30.28 28.60
N ARG A 94 36.82 31.38 29.34
CA ARG A 94 36.79 32.73 28.79
C ARG A 94 37.68 33.65 29.61
N GLU A 95 38.33 34.58 28.94
CA GLU A 95 39.29 35.49 29.58
C GLU A 95 38.68 36.86 29.82
N CYS A 96 38.86 37.37 31.04
CA CYS A 96 38.49 38.72 31.42
C CYS A 96 39.73 39.61 31.34
N GLY A 97 39.67 40.65 30.50
CA GLY A 97 40.75 41.60 30.30
C GLY A 97 41.02 42.48 31.53
N PRO A 98 42.18 43.15 31.58
CA PRO A 98 42.52 44.07 32.66
C PRO A 98 41.64 45.34 32.67
N ASP A 99 41.00 45.65 31.55
CA ASP A 99 40.06 46.76 31.34
C ASP A 99 38.63 46.45 31.82
N GLY A 100 38.39 45.24 32.36
CA GLY A 100 37.05 44.79 32.75
C GLY A 100 36.16 44.43 31.56
N GLN A 101 36.73 44.20 30.38
CA GLN A 101 36.01 43.73 29.21
C GLN A 101 36.36 42.28 28.91
N TRP A 102 35.42 41.54 28.33
CA TRP A 102 35.67 40.18 27.87
C TRP A 102 36.62 40.18 26.67
N ALA A 103 37.57 39.24 26.64
CA ALA A 103 38.48 39.07 25.52
C ALA A 103 37.70 38.91 24.19
N VAL A 104 38.16 39.58 23.14
CA VAL A 104 37.52 39.61 21.83
C VAL A 104 38.43 38.94 20.81
N ASN A 105 37.85 38.17 19.89
CA ASN A 105 38.59 37.61 18.76
C ASN A 105 38.72 38.65 17.64
N ASN A 106 39.60 38.42 16.66
CA ASN A 106 39.88 39.30 15.52
C ASN A 106 38.64 39.70 14.68
N THR A 107 37.48 39.07 14.91
CA THR A 107 36.20 39.29 14.20
C THR A 107 35.12 39.97 15.06
N SER A 108 35.48 40.78 16.07
CA SER A 108 34.55 41.53 16.95
C SER A 108 33.54 40.69 17.75
N SER A 109 33.64 39.36 17.69
CA SER A 109 32.91 38.44 18.56
C SER A 109 33.76 38.13 19.79
N THR A 110 33.14 38.13 20.96
CA THR A 110 33.82 37.81 22.21
C THR A 110 34.34 36.36 22.18
N TRP A 111 35.61 36.16 22.53
CA TRP A 111 36.30 34.88 22.45
C TRP A 111 35.83 33.88 23.53
N ARG A 112 35.89 32.58 23.22
CA ARG A 112 35.60 31.46 24.14
C ARG A 112 36.33 30.21 23.67
N ASP A 113 36.90 29.47 24.62
CA ASP A 113 37.33 28.09 24.41
C ASP A 113 36.27 27.11 24.96
N HIS A 114 35.80 26.22 24.10
CA HIS A 114 34.80 25.18 24.41
C HIS A 114 35.27 23.78 23.99
N SER A 115 36.57 23.60 23.73
CA SER A 115 37.16 22.35 23.25
C SER A 115 36.84 21.15 24.16
N GLN A 116 36.77 21.35 25.49
CA GLN A 116 36.43 20.30 26.45
C GLN A 116 34.95 19.89 26.47
N CYS A 117 34.08 20.65 25.80
CA CYS A 117 32.64 20.38 25.72
C CYS A 117 32.20 19.88 24.33
N ASN A 118 33.14 19.65 23.41
CA ASN A 118 32.84 19.06 22.11
C ASN A 118 32.49 17.58 22.21
N ALA A 119 31.61 17.12 21.33
CA ALA A 119 31.30 15.71 21.19
C ALA A 119 32.55 14.95 20.71
N ASP A 120 32.67 13.67 21.08
CA ASP A 120 33.70 12.79 20.52
C ASP A 120 33.51 12.70 18.99
N ASN A 121 34.57 13.01 18.23
CA ASN A 121 34.58 12.95 16.76
C ASN A 121 34.09 11.60 16.23
N ASN A 122 34.40 10.49 16.92
CA ASN A 122 33.98 9.16 16.49
C ASN A 122 32.45 8.99 16.56
N GLN A 123 31.82 9.57 17.57
CA GLN A 123 30.37 9.48 17.75
C GLN A 123 29.63 10.41 16.78
N GLN A 124 30.20 11.56 16.47
CA GLN A 124 29.68 12.46 15.45
C GLN A 124 29.72 11.81 14.06
N VAL A 125 30.84 11.18 13.67
CA VAL A 125 30.97 10.45 12.40
C VAL A 125 30.00 9.27 12.32
N ALA A 126 29.82 8.51 13.41
CA ALA A 126 28.84 7.42 13.46
C ALA A 126 27.39 7.93 13.28
N GLN A 127 27.05 9.06 13.91
CA GLN A 127 25.73 9.65 13.83
C GLN A 127 25.45 10.25 12.44
N GLU A 128 26.43 10.90 11.81
CA GLU A 128 26.35 11.40 10.43
C GLU A 128 26.16 10.24 9.44
N ASN A 129 26.95 9.17 9.54
CA ASN A 129 26.80 7.97 8.72
C ASN A 129 25.41 7.33 8.88
N GLN A 130 24.88 7.29 10.11
CA GLN A 130 23.55 6.75 10.37
C GLN A 130 22.44 7.61 9.74
N MET A 131 22.56 8.94 9.78
CA MET A 131 21.60 9.85 9.10
C MET A 131 21.63 9.67 7.58
N VAL A 132 22.81 9.50 6.99
CA VAL A 132 22.99 9.23 5.56
C VAL A 132 22.34 7.90 5.16
N ILE A 133 22.56 6.83 5.92
CA ILE A 133 21.93 5.52 5.69
C ILE A 133 20.40 5.62 5.71
N LEU A 134 19.83 6.31 6.71
CA LEU A 134 18.38 6.50 6.80
C LEU A 134 17.82 7.34 5.64
N ALA A 135 18.58 8.31 5.12
CA ALA A 135 18.20 9.08 3.93
C ALA A 135 18.15 8.18 2.69
N TYR A 136 19.12 7.28 2.50
CA TYR A 136 19.07 6.29 1.42
C TYR A 136 17.86 5.36 1.53
N PHE A 137 17.54 4.88 2.74
CA PHE A 137 16.34 4.08 2.97
C PHE A 137 15.06 4.85 2.62
N ARG A 138 15.00 6.15 2.95
CA ARG A 138 13.89 7.02 2.57
C ARG A 138 13.72 7.11 1.07
N VAL A 139 14.78 7.36 0.32
CA VAL A 139 14.70 7.40 -1.15
C VAL A 139 14.23 6.05 -1.70
N MET A 140 14.79 4.94 -1.21
CA MET A 140 14.44 3.60 -1.66
C MET A 140 12.95 3.29 -1.46
N TYR A 141 12.41 3.42 -0.24
CA TYR A 141 11.00 3.10 -0.02
C TYR A 141 10.08 4.10 -0.73
N THR A 142 10.50 5.36 -0.92
CA THR A 142 9.72 6.37 -1.64
C THR A 142 9.55 5.97 -3.10
N VAL A 143 10.63 5.52 -3.74
CA VAL A 143 10.58 4.98 -5.11
C VAL A 143 9.69 3.72 -5.16
N GLY A 144 9.86 2.81 -4.21
CA GLY A 144 9.05 1.59 -4.11
C GLY A 144 7.55 1.88 -3.99
N TYR A 145 7.14 2.74 -3.05
CA TYR A 145 5.75 3.13 -2.86
C TYR A 145 5.18 3.89 -4.06
N SER A 146 5.97 4.73 -4.72
CA SER A 146 5.53 5.45 -5.93
C SER A 146 5.23 4.50 -7.09
N LEU A 147 6.11 3.50 -7.31
CA LEU A 147 5.91 2.48 -8.34
C LEU A 147 4.72 1.56 -8.02
N SER A 148 4.59 1.17 -6.74
CA SER A 148 3.42 0.43 -6.24
C SER A 148 2.13 1.22 -6.44
N LEU A 149 2.11 2.51 -6.12
CA LEU A 149 0.94 3.38 -6.29
C LEU A 149 0.51 3.47 -7.76
N ALA A 150 1.46 3.72 -8.67
CA ALA A 150 1.17 3.82 -10.11
C ALA A 150 0.62 2.50 -10.68
N SER A 151 1.27 1.37 -10.36
CA SER A 151 0.86 0.05 -10.84
C SER A 151 -0.49 -0.41 -10.27
N LEU A 152 -0.75 -0.19 -8.98
CA LEU A 152 -2.03 -0.51 -8.34
C LEU A 152 -3.16 0.38 -8.85
N SER A 153 -2.91 1.66 -9.07
CA SER A 153 -3.91 2.57 -9.64
C SER A 153 -4.32 2.10 -11.04
N LEU A 154 -3.35 1.73 -11.89
CA LEU A 154 -3.63 1.16 -13.21
C LEU A 154 -4.41 -0.17 -13.11
N ALA A 155 -4.01 -1.07 -12.21
CA ALA A 155 -4.70 -2.34 -12.00
C ALA A 155 -6.15 -2.14 -11.53
N LEU A 156 -6.37 -1.21 -10.60
CA LEU A 156 -7.69 -0.83 -10.11
C LEU A 156 -8.57 -0.28 -11.24
N ILE A 157 -8.04 0.63 -12.05
CA ILE A 157 -8.75 1.18 -13.22
C ILE A 157 -9.15 0.07 -14.19
N ILE A 158 -8.25 -0.87 -14.48
CA ILE A 158 -8.56 -2.03 -15.34
C ILE A 158 -9.73 -2.83 -14.76
N LEU A 159 -9.66 -3.25 -13.49
CA LEU A 159 -10.72 -4.06 -12.87
C LEU A 159 -12.07 -3.32 -12.81
N LEU A 160 -12.06 -1.99 -12.64
CA LEU A 160 -13.27 -1.18 -12.62
C LEU A 160 -13.89 -1.00 -14.02
N ILE A 161 -13.08 -0.83 -15.08
CA ILE A 161 -13.56 -0.64 -16.46
C ILE A 161 -14.20 -1.93 -17.01
N PHE A 162 -13.59 -3.09 -16.77
CA PHE A 162 -14.07 -4.36 -17.30
C PHE A 162 -15.17 -4.93 -16.41
N ARG A 163 -16.43 -4.55 -16.66
CA ARG A 163 -17.62 -5.08 -15.96
C ARG A 163 -17.66 -6.61 -15.86
N LYS A 164 -17.16 -7.33 -16.87
CA LYS A 164 -17.09 -8.81 -16.87
C LYS A 164 -16.19 -9.39 -15.78
N LEU A 165 -15.24 -8.61 -15.26
CA LEU A 165 -14.34 -9.02 -14.18
C LEU A 165 -14.91 -8.67 -12.79
N ARG A 166 -16.13 -8.14 -12.67
CA ARG A 166 -16.71 -7.79 -11.36
C ARG A 166 -17.34 -9.00 -10.68
N CYS A 167 -16.48 -9.87 -10.14
CA CYS A 167 -16.87 -11.02 -9.31
C CYS A 167 -16.62 -10.72 -7.82
N THR A 168 -17.25 -11.48 -6.91
CA THR A 168 -17.04 -11.40 -5.44
C THR A 168 -15.55 -11.40 -5.05
N ARG A 169 -14.77 -12.34 -5.61
CA ARG A 169 -13.30 -12.38 -5.50
C ARG A 169 -12.61 -11.07 -5.91
N ASN A 170 -13.03 -10.48 -7.03
CA ASN A 170 -12.39 -9.27 -7.56
C ASN A 170 -12.82 -8.01 -6.79
N TYR A 171 -13.95 -8.03 -6.07
CA TYR A 171 -14.30 -7.00 -5.09
C TYR A 171 -13.37 -7.05 -3.88
N ILE A 172 -13.01 -8.23 -3.36
CA ILE A 172 -12.03 -8.37 -2.28
C ILE A 172 -10.66 -7.85 -2.75
N HIS A 173 -10.19 -8.26 -3.94
CA HIS A 173 -8.94 -7.76 -4.51
C HIS A 173 -8.96 -6.23 -4.74
N THR A 174 -10.10 -5.68 -5.15
CA THR A 174 -10.27 -4.22 -5.34
C THR A 174 -10.12 -3.46 -4.01
N ASN A 175 -10.72 -3.96 -2.93
CA ASN A 175 -10.56 -3.36 -1.61
C ASN A 175 -9.13 -3.51 -1.07
N LEU A 176 -8.49 -4.66 -1.32
CA LEU A 176 -7.08 -4.86 -0.99
C LEU A 176 -6.20 -3.85 -1.74
N PHE A 177 -6.39 -3.66 -3.05
CA PHE A 177 -5.65 -2.68 -3.84
C PHE A 177 -5.88 -1.27 -3.31
N ALA A 178 -7.12 -0.92 -2.97
CA ALA A 178 -7.44 0.37 -2.35
C ALA A 178 -6.70 0.55 -1.02
N SER A 179 -6.60 -0.49 -0.18
CA SER A 179 -5.84 -0.43 1.08
C SER A 179 -4.35 -0.16 0.86
N PHE A 180 -3.73 -0.77 -0.15
CA PHE A 180 -2.32 -0.51 -0.50
C PHE A 180 -2.13 0.90 -1.08
N ILE A 181 -3.06 1.38 -1.91
CA ILE A 181 -3.05 2.76 -2.43
C ILE A 181 -3.12 3.76 -1.28
N LEU A 182 -4.06 3.57 -0.34
CA LEU A 182 -4.20 4.44 0.83
C LEU A 182 -2.97 4.38 1.75
N ARG A 183 -2.37 3.20 1.95
CA ARG A 183 -1.10 3.05 2.68
C ARG A 183 0.02 3.85 2.02
N ALA A 184 0.24 3.69 0.72
CA ALA A 184 1.27 4.42 -0.02
C ALA A 184 1.05 5.95 0.03
N ILE A 185 -0.17 6.42 -0.24
CA ILE A 185 -0.52 7.85 -0.17
C ILE A 185 -0.28 8.40 1.23
N SER A 186 -0.69 7.68 2.28
CA SER A 186 -0.55 8.14 3.67
C SER A 186 0.91 8.27 4.09
N ILE A 187 1.78 7.32 3.71
CA ILE A 187 3.22 7.34 4.01
C ILE A 187 3.89 8.49 3.28
N LEU A 188 3.64 8.62 1.96
CA LEU A 188 4.20 9.72 1.16
C LEU A 188 3.73 11.10 1.65
N THR A 189 2.46 11.21 2.07
CA THR A 189 1.92 12.46 2.63
C THR A 189 2.59 12.79 3.96
N ARG A 190 2.74 11.81 4.86
CA ARG A 190 3.48 11.99 6.12
C ARG A 190 4.91 12.44 5.86
N ASP A 191 5.65 11.78 4.97
CA ASP A 191 7.04 12.13 4.67
C ASP A 191 7.16 13.53 4.03
N ALA A 192 6.21 13.91 3.17
CA ALA A 192 6.17 15.25 2.59
C ALA A 192 5.89 16.35 3.62
N VAL A 193 5.10 16.06 4.66
CA VAL A 193 4.86 16.99 5.78
C VAL A 193 6.11 17.05 6.67
N LEU A 194 6.70 15.91 7.05
CA LEU A 194 7.88 15.86 7.90
C LEU A 194 9.13 16.48 7.28
N THR A 195 9.31 16.35 5.96
CA THR A 195 10.47 16.93 5.25
C THR A 195 10.37 18.45 5.17
N ARG A 196 9.16 19.02 5.22
CA ARG A 196 8.97 20.47 5.34
C ARG A 196 9.35 20.99 6.74
N ASP A 197 9.30 20.12 7.75
CA ASP A 197 9.57 20.47 9.15
C ASP A 197 11.05 20.28 9.54
N THR A 198 11.90 19.70 8.70
CA THR A 198 13.36 19.63 8.95
C THR A 198 14.01 20.98 8.65
N PRO A 199 14.54 21.71 9.66
CA PRO A 199 15.15 23.01 9.44
C PRO A 199 16.50 22.83 8.74
N GLU A 200 16.65 23.44 7.57
CA GLU A 200 17.99 23.88 7.14
C GLU A 200 18.40 24.98 8.11
N PHE A 201 19.30 24.68 9.06
CA PHE A 201 19.89 25.66 9.97
C PHE A 201 20.77 26.63 9.18
N ARG A 202 20.15 27.58 8.47
CA ARG A 202 20.85 28.68 7.78
C ARG A 202 20.72 30.02 8.51
N ASP A 203 19.73 30.20 9.40
CA ASP A 203 19.61 31.43 10.20
C ASP A 203 18.82 31.25 11.52
N ASN A 204 19.20 31.99 12.57
CA ASN A 204 18.62 31.95 13.93
C ASN A 204 17.20 32.54 14.00
N ARG A 205 16.72 33.18 12.93
CA ARG A 205 15.40 33.83 12.86
C ARG A 205 14.26 32.86 12.51
N ASP A 206 14.56 31.67 12.01
CA ASP A 206 13.57 30.70 11.52
C ASP A 206 13.01 29.77 12.61
N VAL A 207 13.60 29.75 13.81
CA VAL A 207 13.16 28.86 14.91
C VAL A 207 11.73 29.16 15.38
N SER A 208 11.24 30.39 15.18
CA SER A 208 9.87 30.81 15.53
C SER A 208 8.81 30.36 14.51
N ASN A 209 9.17 30.24 13.22
CA ASN A 209 8.25 29.79 12.17
C ASN A 209 8.01 28.27 12.18
N VAL A 210 8.86 27.51 12.87
CA VAL A 210 8.77 26.05 13.10
C VAL A 210 7.60 25.68 14.04
N LEU A 211 6.95 26.66 14.67
CA LEU A 211 5.88 26.48 15.66
C LEU A 211 4.52 27.02 15.22
N SER A 212 4.24 27.16 13.93
CA SER A 212 2.88 27.51 13.50
C SER A 212 1.91 26.36 13.83
N ASP A 213 0.89 26.62 14.64
CA ASP A 213 -0.13 25.65 15.08
C ASP A 213 -0.77 24.88 13.90
N LYS A 214 -0.86 25.51 12.73
CA LYS A 214 -1.39 24.90 11.50
C LYS A 214 -0.50 23.76 11.01
N ALA A 215 0.82 23.93 10.96
CA ALA A 215 1.75 22.87 10.54
C ALA A 215 1.72 21.68 11.52
N LEU A 216 1.63 21.97 12.82
CA LEU A 216 1.54 20.96 13.88
C LEU A 216 0.29 20.09 13.77
N SER A 217 -0.86 20.72 13.48
CA SER A 217 -2.12 19.99 13.27
C SER A 217 -2.08 19.09 12.03
N GLY A 218 -1.48 19.55 10.93
CA GLY A 218 -1.37 18.79 9.68
C GLY A 218 -0.52 17.52 9.83
N CYS A 219 0.61 17.62 10.52
CA CYS A 219 1.48 16.48 10.81
C CYS A 219 0.80 15.42 11.70
N ARG A 220 0.02 15.84 12.71
CA ARG A 220 -0.75 14.92 13.56
C ARG A 220 -1.79 14.15 12.76
N VAL A 221 -2.56 14.84 11.92
CA VAL A 221 -3.56 14.21 11.06
C VAL A 221 -2.90 13.24 10.07
N ALA A 222 -1.80 13.64 9.44
CA ALA A 222 -1.04 12.78 8.53
C ALA A 222 -0.51 11.52 9.24
N GLN A 223 -0.01 11.66 10.46
CA GLN A 223 0.44 10.53 11.27
C GLN A 223 -0.70 9.58 11.64
N VAL A 224 -1.84 10.11 12.11
CA VAL A 224 -3.03 9.28 12.42
C VAL A 224 -3.53 8.55 11.18
N LEU A 225 -3.61 9.26 10.06
CA LEU A 225 -4.02 8.68 8.78
C LEU A 225 -3.07 7.56 8.36
N MET A 226 -1.76 7.75 8.50
CA MET A 226 -0.77 6.69 8.24
C MET A 226 -1.04 5.45 9.09
N GLN A 227 -1.23 5.61 10.41
CA GLN A 227 -1.46 4.47 11.31
C GLN A 227 -2.75 3.71 10.93
N TYR A 228 -3.82 4.44 10.61
CA TYR A 228 -5.06 3.83 10.13
C TYR A 228 -4.86 3.07 8.81
N CYS A 229 -4.23 3.70 7.81
CA CYS A 229 -4.04 3.08 6.49
C CYS A 229 -3.12 1.85 6.56
N VAL A 230 -2.07 1.88 7.39
CA VAL A 230 -1.21 0.72 7.65
C VAL A 230 -2.01 -0.40 8.31
N GLY A 231 -2.78 -0.10 9.37
CA GLY A 231 -3.65 -1.06 10.03
C GLY A 231 -4.68 -1.69 9.07
N ALA A 232 -5.39 -0.86 8.30
CA ALA A 232 -6.36 -1.30 7.31
C ALA A 232 -5.74 -2.21 6.24
N ASN A 233 -4.51 -1.93 5.80
CA ASN A 233 -3.81 -2.79 4.86
C ASN A 233 -3.56 -4.19 5.44
N TYR A 234 -3.07 -4.31 6.69
CA TYR A 234 -2.90 -5.61 7.34
C TYR A 234 -4.22 -6.37 7.55
N TYR A 235 -5.30 -5.67 7.89
CA TYR A 235 -6.61 -6.31 8.04
C TYR A 235 -7.20 -6.74 6.69
N TRP A 236 -6.96 -6.00 5.60
CA TRP A 236 -7.35 -6.44 4.26
C TRP A 236 -6.55 -7.65 3.77
N LEU A 237 -5.25 -7.73 4.09
CA LEU A 237 -4.44 -8.94 3.87
C LEU A 237 -5.00 -10.15 4.64
N LEU A 238 -5.41 -9.94 5.90
CA LEU A 238 -6.07 -10.97 6.70
C LEU A 238 -7.41 -11.39 6.11
N VAL A 239 -8.25 -10.45 5.66
CA VAL A 239 -9.54 -10.73 5.01
C VAL A 239 -9.34 -11.55 3.74
N GLU A 240 -8.34 -11.23 2.93
CA GLU A 240 -8.01 -12.02 1.73
C GLU A 240 -7.55 -13.44 2.10
N GLY A 241 -6.70 -13.58 3.12
CA GLY A 241 -6.28 -14.88 3.64
C GLY A 241 -7.47 -15.72 4.14
N LEU A 242 -8.36 -15.13 4.93
CA LEU A 242 -9.58 -15.77 5.44
C LEU A 242 -10.52 -16.17 4.30
N TYR A 243 -10.73 -15.29 3.32
CA TYR A 243 -11.55 -15.57 2.15
C TYR A 243 -11.00 -16.77 1.36
N LEU A 244 -9.69 -16.80 1.09
CA LEU A 244 -9.05 -17.90 0.39
C LEU A 244 -9.12 -19.22 1.18
N HIS A 245 -8.93 -19.16 2.50
CA HIS A 245 -9.07 -20.33 3.37
C HIS A 245 -10.49 -20.91 3.34
N ASN A 246 -11.49 -20.04 3.51
CA ASN A 246 -12.90 -20.42 3.51
C ASN A 246 -13.33 -21.03 2.17
N LEU A 247 -12.86 -20.47 1.04
CA LEU A 247 -13.10 -21.02 -0.29
C LEU A 247 -12.52 -22.44 -0.46
N LEU A 248 -11.33 -22.69 0.10
CA LEU A 248 -10.64 -23.97 -0.06
C LEU A 248 -11.18 -25.08 0.87
N VAL A 249 -11.65 -24.72 2.07
CA VAL A 249 -12.07 -25.69 3.10
C VAL A 249 -13.58 -25.94 3.07
N LEU A 250 -14.38 -24.87 3.06
CA LEU A 250 -15.79 -24.98 3.45
C LEU A 250 -16.72 -25.14 2.24
N MET A 251 -16.25 -24.95 0.99
CA MET A 251 -16.88 -25.28 -0.32
C MET A 251 -18.35 -24.88 -0.54
N VAL A 252 -19.05 -24.32 0.44
CA VAL A 252 -20.50 -24.11 0.48
C VAL A 252 -20.75 -22.77 1.17
N PHE A 253 -20.83 -21.68 0.40
CA PHE A 253 -21.23 -20.39 0.98
C PHE A 253 -22.24 -19.64 0.12
N SER A 254 -23.29 -19.18 0.80
CA SER A 254 -24.20 -18.12 0.36
C SER A 254 -23.44 -16.79 0.33
N GLU A 255 -23.21 -16.25 -0.87
CA GLU A 255 -22.19 -15.20 -1.12
C GLU A 255 -22.48 -13.83 -0.49
N ASN A 256 -23.73 -13.48 -0.16
CA ASN A 256 -24.10 -12.08 0.07
C ASN A 256 -24.02 -11.62 1.54
N SER A 257 -24.33 -12.49 2.52
CA SER A 257 -24.34 -12.08 3.95
C SER A 257 -22.95 -11.99 4.57
N TYR A 258 -21.99 -12.80 4.10
CA TYR A 258 -20.62 -12.83 4.65
C TYR A 258 -19.73 -11.69 4.13
N PHE A 259 -20.06 -11.12 2.96
CA PHE A 259 -19.31 -10.01 2.38
C PHE A 259 -19.32 -8.76 3.25
N CYS A 260 -20.48 -8.43 3.85
CA CYS A 260 -20.60 -7.31 4.79
C CYS A 260 -19.69 -7.51 6.03
N GLY A 261 -19.60 -8.75 6.54
CA GLY A 261 -18.69 -9.10 7.63
C GLY A 261 -17.22 -8.88 7.28
N TYR A 262 -16.78 -9.28 6.07
CA TYR A 262 -15.42 -9.03 5.60
C TYR A 262 -15.09 -7.54 5.47
N LEU A 263 -16.05 -6.74 5.00
CA LEU A 263 -15.89 -5.27 4.91
C LEU A 263 -15.69 -4.65 6.30
N PHE A 264 -16.46 -5.10 7.29
CA PHE A 264 -16.36 -4.62 8.67
C PHE A 264 -15.02 -5.02 9.32
N ILE A 265 -14.53 -6.23 9.05
CA ILE A 265 -13.21 -6.68 9.52
C ILE A 265 -12.09 -5.84 8.88
N GLY A 266 -12.16 -5.59 7.57
CA GLY A 266 -11.13 -4.87 6.82
C GLY A 266 -11.02 -3.38 7.20
N TRP A 267 -12.14 -2.66 7.17
CA TRP A 267 -12.15 -1.20 7.40
C TRP A 267 -12.53 -0.80 8.83
N GLY A 268 -13.38 -1.58 9.50
CA GLY A 268 -13.89 -1.25 10.84
C GLY A 268 -12.90 -1.61 11.95
N SER A 269 -12.25 -2.78 11.87
CA SER A 269 -11.31 -3.23 12.92
C SER A 269 -10.15 -2.25 13.17
N PRO A 270 -9.50 -1.65 12.14
CA PRO A 270 -8.49 -0.60 12.34
C PRO A 270 -8.95 0.57 13.21
N VAL A 271 -10.20 0.99 13.07
CA VAL A 271 -10.76 2.10 13.86
C VAL A 271 -10.79 1.76 15.35
N LEU A 272 -11.08 0.49 15.69
CA LEU A 272 -11.25 0.04 17.08
C LEU A 272 -9.99 0.18 17.93
N PHE A 273 -8.79 0.09 17.34
CA PHE A 273 -7.53 0.28 18.08
C PHE A 273 -6.85 1.62 17.80
N VAL A 274 -7.09 2.24 16.64
CA VAL A 274 -6.56 3.58 16.35
C VAL A 274 -7.24 4.65 17.19
N VAL A 275 -8.57 4.58 17.40
CA VAL A 275 -9.29 5.58 18.20
C VAL A 275 -8.83 5.62 19.67
N PRO A 276 -8.75 4.48 20.39
CA PRO A 276 -8.18 4.47 21.75
C PRO A 276 -6.75 5.02 21.79
N TRP A 277 -5.92 4.70 20.80
CA TRP A 277 -4.56 5.23 20.71
C TRP A 277 -4.54 6.75 20.54
N ILE A 278 -5.41 7.32 19.69
CA ILE A 278 -5.56 8.77 19.53
C ILE A 278 -5.94 9.41 20.88
N ILE A 279 -6.91 8.83 21.60
CA ILE A 279 -7.38 9.37 22.89
C ILE A 279 -6.22 9.39 23.89
N VAL A 280 -5.51 8.27 24.04
CA VAL A 280 -4.37 8.16 24.95
C VAL A 280 -3.26 9.15 24.57
N ARG A 281 -2.91 9.26 23.29
CA ARG A 281 -1.89 10.22 22.80
C ARG A 281 -2.33 11.66 23.01
N TYR A 282 -3.59 11.98 22.80
CA TYR A 282 -4.12 13.33 23.02
C TYR A 282 -4.15 13.73 24.50
N LEU A 283 -4.39 12.79 25.41
CA LEU A 283 -4.47 13.08 26.85
C LEU A 283 -3.11 13.13 27.53
N TYR A 284 -2.18 12.23 27.17
CA TYR A 284 -0.92 12.05 27.89
C TYR A 284 0.31 12.59 27.15
N GLU A 285 0.29 12.67 25.82
CA GLU A 285 1.44 13.03 24.99
C GLU A 285 1.03 13.99 23.84
N ASN A 286 0.35 15.09 24.18
CA ASN A 286 -0.11 16.09 23.20
C ASN A 286 0.99 17.08 22.76
N THR A 287 2.23 16.61 22.70
CA THR A 287 3.39 17.43 22.34
C THR A 287 3.82 17.12 20.90
N ARG A 288 4.07 18.17 20.10
CA ARG A 288 4.64 18.07 18.74
C ARG A 288 3.82 17.22 17.75
N CYS A 289 4.48 16.67 16.73
CA CYS A 289 3.99 15.61 15.84
C CYS A 289 4.02 14.26 16.56
N TRP A 290 2.99 13.44 16.38
CA TRP A 290 2.89 12.10 16.99
C TRP A 290 3.80 11.03 16.34
N GLU A 291 4.98 11.43 15.86
CA GLU A 291 5.96 10.55 15.22
C GLU A 291 6.78 9.75 16.23
N ILE A 292 7.21 10.40 17.32
CA ILE A 292 8.07 9.79 18.34
C ILE A 292 7.20 9.21 19.45
N ASN A 293 7.54 8.00 19.89
CA ASN A 293 6.89 7.31 21.00
C ASN A 293 7.82 7.40 22.22
N GLU A 294 7.53 8.34 23.13
CA GLU A 294 8.30 8.49 24.37
C GLU A 294 7.99 7.33 25.32
N ASN A 295 6.71 7.05 25.55
CA ASN A 295 6.28 5.86 26.26
C ASN A 295 5.94 4.70 25.30
N MET A 296 6.75 3.64 25.34
CA MET A 296 6.54 2.45 24.52
C MET A 296 5.20 1.76 24.82
N ALA A 297 4.63 1.92 26.02
CA ALA A 297 3.35 1.31 26.38
C ALA A 297 2.20 1.77 25.47
N TYR A 298 2.15 3.06 25.11
CA TYR A 298 1.11 3.58 24.22
C TYR A 298 1.26 3.08 22.79
N TRP A 299 2.49 2.85 22.34
CA TRP A 299 2.74 2.30 21.02
C TRP A 299 2.24 0.86 20.86
N TRP A 300 2.31 0.06 21.94
CA TRP A 300 1.81 -1.31 21.98
C TRP A 300 0.29 -1.42 21.76
N ILE A 301 -0.49 -0.36 22.01
CA ILE A 301 -1.94 -0.32 21.75
C ILE A 301 -2.24 -0.58 20.27
N ILE A 302 -1.47 0.03 19.36
CA ILE A 302 -1.63 -0.18 17.91
C ILE A 302 -0.85 -1.41 17.43
N ARG A 303 0.33 -1.66 18.01
CA ARG A 303 1.19 -2.75 17.54
C ARG A 303 0.59 -4.13 17.81
N THR A 304 -0.05 -4.34 18.96
CA THR A 304 -0.58 -5.65 19.37
C THR A 304 -1.64 -6.19 18.39
N PRO A 305 -2.68 -5.43 18.00
CA PRO A 305 -3.67 -5.91 17.03
C PRO A 305 -3.09 -6.20 15.65
N ILE A 306 -2.09 -5.43 15.21
CA ILE A 306 -1.42 -5.65 13.92
C ILE A 306 -0.61 -6.96 13.95
N LEU A 307 0.19 -7.17 14.99
CA LEU A 307 0.95 -8.41 15.15
C LEU A 307 0.04 -9.64 15.28
N LEU A 308 -1.09 -9.50 15.97
CA LEU A 308 -2.09 -10.56 16.05
C LEU A 308 -2.66 -10.91 14.67
N ALA A 309 -3.02 -9.90 13.86
CA ALA A 309 -3.51 -10.11 12.50
C ALA A 309 -2.46 -10.82 11.61
N ILE A 310 -1.20 -10.40 11.69
CA ILE A 310 -0.08 -11.01 10.97
C ILE A 310 0.08 -12.49 11.39
N LEU A 311 0.05 -12.77 12.70
CA LEU A 311 0.18 -14.12 13.25
C LEU A 311 -0.97 -15.04 12.79
N VAL A 312 -2.21 -14.55 12.84
CA VAL A 312 -3.38 -15.30 12.31
C VAL A 312 -3.21 -15.57 10.81
N ASN A 313 -2.77 -14.58 10.04
CA ASN A 313 -2.54 -14.74 8.61
C ASN A 313 -1.45 -15.79 8.29
N PHE A 314 -0.40 -15.83 9.10
CA PHE A 314 0.65 -16.85 9.01
C PHE A 314 0.12 -18.26 9.26
N PHE A 315 -0.75 -18.46 10.26
CA PHE A 315 -1.40 -19.76 10.48
C PHE A 315 -2.29 -20.16 9.30
N ILE A 316 -3.06 -19.21 8.77
CA ILE A 316 -3.90 -19.43 7.58
C ILE A 316 -3.03 -19.87 6.40
N PHE A 317 -1.90 -19.20 6.16
CA PHE A 317 -0.96 -19.59 5.11
C PHE A 317 -0.47 -21.03 5.26
N ILE A 318 -0.03 -21.44 6.45
CA ILE A 318 0.43 -22.81 6.69
C ILE A 318 -0.68 -23.81 6.33
N ARG A 319 -1.93 -23.53 6.73
CA ARG A 319 -3.08 -24.38 6.39
C ARG A 319 -3.35 -24.42 4.89
N ILE A 320 -3.30 -23.29 4.20
CA ILE A 320 -3.48 -23.22 2.74
C ILE A 320 -2.40 -24.03 2.03
N ILE A 321 -1.14 -23.89 2.43
CA ILE A 321 -0.03 -24.68 1.86
C ILE A 321 -0.23 -26.17 2.12
N GLN A 322 -0.64 -26.57 3.33
CA GLN A 322 -0.95 -27.98 3.64
C GLN A 322 -2.05 -28.54 2.73
N ILE A 323 -3.13 -27.78 2.51
CA ILE A 323 -4.24 -28.17 1.63
C ILE A 323 -3.75 -28.25 0.17
N LEU A 324 -3.01 -27.25 -0.30
CA LEU A 324 -2.49 -27.20 -1.66
C LEU A 324 -1.55 -28.36 -1.95
N VAL A 325 -0.62 -28.67 -1.03
CA VAL A 325 0.28 -29.82 -1.13
C VAL A 325 -0.52 -31.13 -1.15
N SER A 326 -1.55 -31.25 -0.31
CA SER A 326 -2.40 -32.44 -0.26
C SER A 326 -3.13 -32.66 -1.60
N LYS A 327 -3.70 -31.59 -2.20
CA LYS A 327 -4.35 -31.67 -3.52
C LYS A 327 -3.37 -31.94 -4.66
N LEU A 328 -2.18 -31.34 -4.63
CA LEU A 328 -1.14 -31.60 -5.64
C LEU A 328 -0.62 -33.04 -5.58
N LYS A 329 -0.51 -33.62 -4.37
CA LYS A 329 -0.11 -35.03 -4.18
C LYS A 329 -1.19 -36.00 -4.66
N ALA A 330 -2.46 -35.67 -4.47
CA ALA A 330 -3.59 -36.50 -4.93
C ALA A 330 -3.68 -36.57 -6.47
N ASN A 331 -3.35 -35.49 -7.19
CA ASN A 331 -3.40 -35.43 -8.66
C ASN A 331 -2.21 -36.11 -9.38
N GLN A 332 -1.40 -36.92 -8.69
CA GLN A 332 -0.26 -37.69 -9.24
C GLN A 332 0.62 -36.94 -10.27
N MET A 333 1.02 -35.70 -9.96
CA MET A 333 1.98 -34.97 -10.82
C MET A 333 3.42 -35.47 -10.66
N ARG A 334 4.20 -35.44 -11.76
CA ARG A 334 5.63 -35.81 -11.81
C ARG A 334 6.47 -35.04 -10.77
N TYR A 335 7.47 -35.70 -10.19
CA TYR A 335 8.26 -35.19 -9.04
C TYR A 335 8.89 -33.79 -9.26
N THR A 336 9.37 -33.49 -10.47
CA THR A 336 9.92 -32.17 -10.81
C THR A 336 8.85 -31.11 -11.04
N ASP A 337 7.71 -31.49 -11.64
CA ASP A 337 6.61 -30.57 -11.93
C ASP A 337 5.84 -30.14 -10.68
N TYR A 338 5.70 -31.00 -9.67
CA TYR A 338 5.06 -30.60 -8.42
C TYR A 338 5.92 -29.60 -7.63
N LYS A 339 7.26 -29.78 -7.56
CA LYS A 339 8.14 -28.85 -6.84
C LYS A 339 8.12 -27.47 -7.47
N PHE A 340 8.19 -27.40 -8.80
CA PHE A 340 8.16 -26.12 -9.52
C PHE A 340 6.79 -25.43 -9.40
N ARG A 341 5.69 -26.18 -9.51
CA ARG A 341 4.33 -25.63 -9.35
C ARG A 341 4.04 -25.20 -7.92
N LEU A 342 4.52 -25.95 -6.93
CA LEU A 342 4.45 -25.61 -5.52
C LEU A 342 5.28 -24.35 -5.24
N ALA A 343 6.54 -24.30 -5.67
CA ALA A 343 7.40 -23.13 -5.51
C ALA A 343 6.78 -21.88 -6.15
N LYS A 344 6.21 -21.99 -7.36
CA LYS A 344 5.50 -20.90 -8.02
C LYS A 344 4.29 -20.43 -7.20
N SER A 345 3.49 -21.36 -6.68
CA SER A 345 2.31 -21.01 -5.87
C SER A 345 2.70 -20.41 -4.52
N THR A 346 3.72 -20.95 -3.85
CA THR A 346 4.23 -20.46 -2.56
C THR A 346 4.90 -19.11 -2.71
N LEU A 347 5.74 -18.92 -3.73
CA LEU A 347 6.40 -17.64 -4.03
C LEU A 347 5.40 -16.54 -4.41
N THR A 348 4.28 -16.91 -5.04
CA THR A 348 3.16 -16.01 -5.32
C THR A 348 2.40 -15.64 -4.04
N LEU A 349 2.27 -16.59 -3.10
CA LEU A 349 1.47 -16.45 -1.89
C LEU A 349 2.21 -15.74 -0.73
N ILE A 350 3.55 -15.76 -0.71
CA ILE A 350 4.37 -15.09 0.32
C ILE A 350 4.19 -13.57 0.33
N PRO A 351 4.35 -12.83 -0.80
CA PRO A 351 4.08 -11.39 -0.85
C PRO A 351 2.59 -11.06 -0.63
N LEU A 352 1.71 -11.99 -1.00
CA LEU A 352 0.25 -11.87 -0.93
C LEU A 352 -0.27 -11.83 0.50
N LEU A 353 0.35 -12.60 1.40
CA LEU A 353 -0.08 -12.71 2.79
C LEU A 353 0.84 -11.96 3.77
N GLY A 354 1.84 -11.23 3.26
CA GLY A 354 2.75 -10.44 4.09
C GLY A 354 3.57 -11.30 5.07
N ILE A 355 3.92 -12.53 4.70
CA ILE A 355 4.62 -13.47 5.59
C ILE A 355 6.07 -13.08 5.81
N HIS A 356 6.66 -12.34 4.86
CA HIS A 356 8.00 -11.80 4.99
C HIS A 356 8.15 -10.99 6.28
N GLU A 357 7.09 -10.30 6.71
CA GLU A 357 7.04 -9.55 7.98
C GLU A 357 7.27 -10.43 9.22
N VAL A 358 6.71 -11.65 9.26
CA VAL A 358 6.92 -12.56 10.41
C VAL A 358 8.36 -13.02 10.47
N VAL A 359 8.94 -13.36 9.31
CA VAL A 359 10.32 -13.82 9.22
C VAL A 359 11.27 -12.72 9.70
N PHE A 360 11.08 -11.48 9.22
CA PHE A 360 11.91 -10.35 9.63
C PHE A 360 11.66 -9.89 11.06
N ALA A 361 10.42 -9.99 11.58
CA ALA A 361 10.11 -9.68 12.97
C ALA A 361 10.83 -10.63 13.96
N VAL A 362 10.83 -11.94 13.68
CA VAL A 362 11.55 -12.94 14.51
C VAL A 362 13.06 -12.75 14.40
N MET A 363 13.57 -12.44 13.20
CA MET A 363 15.01 -12.17 13.01
C MET A 363 15.48 -10.87 13.68
N SER A 364 14.60 -9.89 13.86
CA SER A 364 14.92 -8.59 14.46
C SER A 364 15.27 -8.67 15.95
N GLU A 365 14.72 -9.67 16.66
CA GLU A 365 14.83 -9.73 18.11
C GLU A 365 16.13 -10.38 18.61
N GLU A 366 16.80 -11.16 17.77
CA GLU A 366 18.04 -11.86 18.13
C GLU A 366 19.30 -10.98 17.95
N GLN A 367 19.18 -9.80 17.35
CA GLN A 367 20.32 -9.04 16.84
C GLN A 367 20.37 -7.62 17.42
N THR A 368 20.88 -7.51 18.65
CA THR A 368 20.73 -6.30 19.45
C THR A 368 21.57 -5.10 19.06
N GLU A 369 22.63 -5.15 18.23
CA GLU A 369 23.36 -3.92 17.83
C GLU A 369 24.04 -3.97 16.44
N GLY A 370 24.13 -2.80 15.78
CA GLY A 370 25.02 -2.56 14.64
C GLY A 370 24.45 -2.81 13.22
N VAL A 371 25.33 -3.24 12.30
CA VAL A 371 25.10 -3.37 10.84
C VAL A 371 23.92 -4.30 10.51
N LEU A 372 23.71 -5.34 11.32
CA LEU A 372 22.63 -6.31 11.14
C LEU A 372 21.23 -5.69 11.27
N ARG A 373 21.04 -4.74 12.21
CA ARG A 373 19.80 -3.98 12.32
C ARG A 373 19.50 -3.18 11.05
N ASN A 374 20.52 -2.58 10.45
CA ASN A 374 20.38 -1.82 9.20
C ASN A 374 20.01 -2.74 8.03
N ILE A 375 20.60 -3.95 7.97
CA ILE A 375 20.28 -4.95 6.95
C ILE A 375 18.82 -5.41 7.11
N ASN A 376 18.39 -5.71 8.33
CA ASN A 376 17.01 -6.15 8.57
C ASN A 376 16.01 -5.04 8.20
N LEU A 377 16.27 -3.81 8.65
CA LEU A 377 15.45 -2.63 8.32
C LEU A 377 15.40 -2.39 6.80
N PHE A 378 16.52 -2.56 6.10
CA PHE A 378 16.57 -2.45 4.64
C PHE A 378 15.62 -3.44 3.97
N PHE A 379 15.71 -4.73 4.33
CA PHE A 379 14.84 -5.75 3.74
C PHE A 379 13.37 -5.53 4.10
N GLU A 380 13.06 -5.18 5.34
CA GLU A 380 11.71 -4.88 5.79
C GLU A 380 11.09 -3.72 4.99
N LEU A 381 11.81 -2.59 4.86
CA LEU A 381 11.34 -1.43 4.10
C LEU A 381 11.25 -1.71 2.60
N PHE A 382 12.21 -2.46 2.06
CA PHE A 382 12.22 -2.86 0.66
C PHE A 382 10.99 -3.71 0.33
N PHE A 383 10.81 -4.84 1.01
CA PHE A 383 9.68 -5.73 0.72
C PHE A 383 8.33 -5.04 0.97
N ASN A 384 8.20 -4.24 2.03
CA ASN A 384 6.97 -3.48 2.29
C ASN A 384 6.62 -2.49 1.18
N SER A 385 7.60 -1.74 0.68
CA SER A 385 7.37 -0.72 -0.35
C SER A 385 7.02 -1.31 -1.72
N PHE A 386 7.61 -2.45 -2.09
CA PHE A 386 7.36 -3.14 -3.36
C PHE A 386 6.23 -4.18 -3.29
N GLN A 387 5.67 -4.46 -2.11
CA GLN A 387 4.60 -5.45 -1.94
C GLN A 387 3.39 -5.13 -2.83
N GLY A 388 2.98 -3.86 -2.89
CA GLY A 388 1.85 -3.42 -3.72
C GLY A 388 2.06 -3.68 -5.22
N LEU A 389 3.26 -3.42 -5.73
CA LEU A 389 3.66 -3.73 -7.10
C LEU A 389 3.55 -5.23 -7.38
N LEU A 390 4.09 -6.08 -6.50
CA LEU A 390 4.03 -7.54 -6.66
C LEU A 390 2.58 -8.02 -6.69
N VAL A 391 1.75 -7.50 -5.79
CA VAL A 391 0.31 -7.80 -5.72
C VAL A 391 -0.40 -7.39 -7.01
N ALA A 392 -0.13 -6.20 -7.57
CA ALA A 392 -0.70 -5.76 -8.84
C ALA A 392 -0.30 -6.66 -10.03
N ILE A 393 0.98 -7.05 -10.10
CA ILE A 393 1.49 -7.94 -11.14
C ILE A 393 0.80 -9.31 -11.07
N LEU A 394 0.69 -9.90 -9.88
CA LEU A 394 0.18 -11.25 -9.70
C LEU A 394 -1.34 -11.34 -9.90
N TYR A 395 -2.11 -10.43 -9.30
CA TYR A 395 -3.57 -10.51 -9.35
C TYR A 395 -4.20 -9.86 -10.58
N CYS A 396 -3.54 -8.86 -11.19
CA CYS A 396 -4.07 -8.14 -12.34
C CYS A 396 -3.29 -8.44 -13.63
N PHE A 397 -2.01 -8.08 -13.72
CA PHE A 397 -1.31 -8.07 -15.02
C PHE A 397 -0.98 -9.48 -15.58
N VAL A 398 -0.62 -10.42 -14.71
CA VAL A 398 -0.30 -11.82 -15.09
C VAL A 398 -1.55 -12.71 -15.09
N ASN A 399 -2.69 -12.19 -14.63
CA ASN A 399 -3.92 -12.95 -14.57
C ASN A 399 -4.46 -13.22 -15.98
N LYS A 400 -4.52 -14.50 -16.35
CA LYS A 400 -4.96 -14.97 -17.68
C LYS A 400 -6.39 -14.52 -18.03
N GLU A 401 -7.26 -14.41 -17.04
CA GLU A 401 -8.63 -13.93 -17.22
C GLU A 401 -8.64 -12.47 -17.68
N VAL A 402 -7.85 -11.62 -17.01
CA VAL A 402 -7.67 -10.20 -17.33
C VAL A 402 -7.01 -10.05 -18.71
N GLN A 403 -5.93 -10.79 -18.97
CA GLN A 403 -5.24 -10.76 -20.27
C GLN A 403 -6.17 -11.16 -21.43
N SER A 404 -7.02 -12.16 -21.23
CA SER A 404 -8.01 -12.59 -22.23
C SER A 404 -9.01 -11.48 -22.53
N GLU A 405 -9.55 -10.81 -21.52
CA GLU A 405 -10.51 -9.72 -21.70
C GLU A 405 -9.88 -8.47 -22.34
N ILE A 406 -8.65 -8.13 -21.98
CA ILE A 406 -7.87 -7.06 -22.65
C ILE A 406 -7.67 -7.42 -24.12
N LYS A 407 -7.20 -8.64 -24.42
CA LYS A 407 -6.98 -9.09 -25.80
C LYS A 407 -8.27 -9.06 -26.63
N LYS A 408 -9.40 -9.51 -26.08
CA LYS A 408 -10.71 -9.45 -26.76
C LYS A 408 -11.16 -8.02 -27.04
N LYS A 409 -10.91 -7.08 -26.12
CA LYS A 409 -11.28 -5.68 -26.33
C LYS A 409 -10.35 -4.99 -27.31
N TRP A 410 -9.05 -5.30 -27.26
CA TRP A 410 -8.07 -4.85 -28.25
C TRP A 410 -8.41 -5.34 -29.66
N GLN A 411 -8.75 -6.62 -29.82
CA GLN A 411 -9.16 -7.18 -31.11
C GLN A 411 -10.43 -6.52 -31.66
N ARG A 412 -11.43 -6.27 -30.81
CA ARG A 412 -12.65 -5.53 -31.21
C ARG A 412 -12.36 -4.08 -31.59
N TRP A 413 -11.48 -3.41 -30.86
CA TRP A 413 -11.08 -2.04 -31.18
C TRP A 413 -10.30 -1.97 -32.50
N LYS A 414 -9.34 -2.88 -32.72
CA LYS A 414 -8.60 -2.99 -33.99
C LYS A 414 -9.54 -3.25 -35.16
N LEU A 415 -10.53 -4.14 -35.01
CA LEU A 415 -11.51 -4.39 -36.06
C LEU A 415 -12.36 -3.16 -36.37
N GLY A 416 -12.81 -2.43 -35.34
CA GLY A 416 -13.56 -1.18 -35.52
C GLY A 416 -12.74 -0.07 -36.18
N MET A 417 -11.43 0.00 -35.91
CA MET A 417 -10.53 0.97 -36.52
C MET A 417 -10.28 0.65 -38.00
N ASN A 418 -10.08 -0.62 -38.35
CA ASN A 418 -9.99 -1.04 -39.75
C ASN A 418 -11.27 -0.71 -40.54
N VAL A 419 -12.46 -0.91 -39.94
CA VAL A 419 -13.73 -0.54 -40.58
C VAL A 419 -13.82 0.97 -40.81
N LEU A 420 -13.35 1.78 -39.84
CA LEU A 420 -13.32 3.24 -39.98
C LEU A 420 -12.37 3.69 -41.11
N ASP A 421 -11.21 3.05 -41.24
CA ASP A 421 -10.24 3.30 -42.31
C ASP A 421 -10.79 2.88 -43.68
N ASP A 422 -11.49 1.75 -43.78
CA ASP A 422 -12.16 1.32 -45.01
C ASP A 422 -13.27 2.30 -45.44
N LEU A 423 -14.08 2.78 -44.49
CA LEU A 423 -15.09 3.83 -44.73
C LEU A 423 -14.45 5.13 -45.22
N ARG A 424 -13.29 5.51 -44.66
CA ARG A 424 -12.55 6.70 -45.08
C ARG A 424 -11.95 6.56 -46.47
N ASN A 425 -11.44 5.38 -46.84
CA ASN A 425 -10.87 5.11 -48.16
C ASN A 425 -11.94 4.95 -49.26
N THR A 426 -13.12 4.44 -48.90
CA THR A 426 -14.23 4.29 -49.85
C THR A 426 -14.90 5.64 -50.14
N GLY A 427 -14.89 6.57 -49.18
CA GLY A 427 -15.37 7.95 -49.38
C GLY A 427 -14.53 8.82 -50.32
N SER A 428 -13.31 8.40 -50.66
CA SER A 428 -12.41 9.10 -51.60
C SER A 428 -12.50 8.62 -53.05
N ASN A 429 -13.22 7.53 -53.33
CA ASN A 429 -13.43 7.04 -54.69
C ASN A 429 -14.88 7.31 -55.13
N THR A 430 -15.19 8.56 -55.46
CA THR A 430 -16.32 8.88 -56.35
C THR A 430 -16.01 8.35 -57.75
N PRO A 431 -16.76 7.37 -58.30
CA PRO A 431 -16.71 7.09 -59.72
C PRO A 431 -17.40 8.26 -60.43
N GLN A 432 -16.70 8.93 -61.35
CA GLN A 432 -17.33 9.80 -62.32
C GLN A 432 -18.41 8.99 -63.06
N GLY A 433 -19.66 9.39 -62.89
CA GLY A 433 -20.82 8.77 -63.53
C GLY A 433 -20.76 8.94 -65.04
N GLY A 434 -20.65 7.82 -65.75
CA GLY A 434 -21.01 7.67 -67.15
C GLY A 434 -22.43 7.11 -67.24
N THR A 435 -23.32 7.90 -67.82
CA THR A 435 -24.73 7.68 -68.13
C THR A 435 -25.07 6.35 -68.82
N GLY A 436 -26.17 5.71 -68.41
CA GLY A 436 -26.84 4.65 -69.20
C GLY A 436 -27.98 3.99 -68.41
N GLY A 437 -29.23 4.30 -68.75
CA GLY A 437 -30.42 4.05 -67.93
C GLY A 437 -30.98 2.62 -67.92
N GLY A 438 -31.86 2.37 -66.95
CA GLY A 438 -32.72 1.19 -66.86
C GLY A 438 -33.80 1.38 -65.78
N GLN A 439 -35.06 1.38 -66.21
CA GLN A 439 -36.28 1.67 -65.45
C GLN A 439 -36.46 0.87 -64.14
N CYS A 440 -37.06 1.53 -63.14
CA CYS A 440 -37.65 0.92 -61.95
C CYS A 440 -39.17 0.76 -62.15
N HIS A 441 -39.70 -0.44 -61.93
CA HIS A 441 -41.13 -0.71 -61.74
C HIS A 441 -41.33 -1.44 -60.40
N HIS A 442 -42.11 -0.81 -59.51
CA HIS A 442 -42.82 -1.37 -58.35
C HIS A 442 -44.09 -2.10 -58.86
N ASP A 443 -44.68 -3.19 -58.34
CA ASP A 443 -44.82 -3.92 -57.05
C ASP A 443 -45.24 -5.40 -57.37
N PRO A 444 -45.72 -6.31 -56.48
CA PRO A 444 -45.58 -6.55 -55.02
C PRO A 444 -45.03 -7.98 -54.69
N PRO A 445 -44.86 -8.38 -53.40
CA PRO A 445 -44.33 -9.70 -53.04
C PRO A 445 -45.40 -10.80 -52.94
N CYS A 446 -45.16 -11.94 -53.61
CA CYS A 446 -45.92 -13.18 -53.46
C CYS A 446 -45.66 -13.86 -52.11
N GLN A 447 -46.75 -14.31 -51.48
CA GLN A 447 -46.79 -15.27 -50.37
C GLN A 447 -46.90 -16.69 -50.96
N PRO A 448 -46.31 -17.74 -50.34
CA PRO A 448 -46.42 -19.11 -50.85
C PRO A 448 -47.68 -19.81 -50.31
N ASP A 449 -48.49 -20.34 -51.22
CA ASP A 449 -49.57 -21.28 -50.95
C ASP A 449 -49.04 -22.64 -50.43
N CYS A 450 -49.80 -23.25 -49.52
CA CYS A 450 -49.85 -24.70 -49.33
C CYS A 450 -51.32 -25.14 -49.33
N PRO A 451 -51.66 -26.30 -49.92
CA PRO A 451 -53.00 -26.61 -50.37
C PRO A 451 -53.85 -27.30 -49.30
N GLN A 452 -55.17 -27.11 -49.36
CA GLN A 452 -56.10 -28.05 -48.74
C GLN A 452 -57.36 -28.23 -49.60
N GLU A 453 -57.59 -29.49 -49.98
CA GLU A 453 -58.72 -30.02 -50.75
C GLU A 453 -60.09 -29.76 -50.11
N ASP A 454 -61.07 -29.63 -51.01
CA ASP A 454 -62.49 -29.36 -50.81
C ASP A 454 -63.24 -30.40 -49.97
N THR A 455 -64.17 -29.96 -49.10
CA THR A 455 -65.55 -30.52 -49.11
C THR A 455 -66.59 -29.57 -48.48
N HIS A 456 -67.70 -29.48 -49.21
CA HIS A 456 -68.99 -28.81 -49.07
C HIS A 456 -69.78 -28.80 -47.71
N ASN A 457 -70.53 -27.70 -47.54
CA ASN A 457 -71.97 -27.56 -47.19
C ASN A 457 -72.51 -27.34 -45.74
N LEU A 458 -73.31 -26.26 -45.66
CA LEU A 458 -74.64 -26.03 -45.01
C LEU A 458 -74.85 -25.98 -43.47
N PHE A 459 -75.42 -24.83 -43.06
CA PHE A 459 -76.59 -24.57 -42.18
C PHE A 459 -76.89 -25.37 -40.88
N SER A 460 -77.29 -24.56 -39.87
CA SER A 460 -78.29 -24.79 -38.81
C SER A 460 -77.89 -25.32 -37.42
N ASP A 461 -78.28 -24.48 -36.43
CA ASP A 461 -78.94 -24.72 -35.14
C ASP A 461 -78.40 -25.68 -34.04
N ALA A 462 -78.35 -25.05 -32.85
CA ALA A 462 -78.85 -25.48 -31.54
C ALA A 462 -78.23 -26.68 -30.78
N SER A 463 -77.77 -26.31 -29.58
CA SER A 463 -77.96 -26.98 -28.28
C SER A 463 -76.93 -28.00 -27.75
N ALA A 464 -76.52 -27.67 -26.53
CA ALA A 464 -76.24 -28.53 -25.37
C ALA A 464 -74.87 -29.25 -25.19
N SER A 465 -74.39 -29.07 -23.94
CA SER A 465 -73.42 -29.85 -23.15
C SER A 465 -71.92 -29.78 -23.50
N GLY A 466 -71.14 -29.29 -22.51
CA GLY A 466 -69.66 -29.12 -22.56
C GLY A 466 -68.87 -30.41 -22.31
N PRO A 467 -67.64 -30.37 -21.73
CA PRO A 467 -66.81 -29.23 -21.32
C PRO A 467 -65.39 -29.22 -21.95
N HIS A 468 -64.64 -28.15 -21.65
CA HIS A 468 -63.19 -27.91 -21.87
C HIS A 468 -62.75 -27.16 -23.14
N ALA A 469 -62.33 -25.90 -22.95
CA ALA A 469 -61.26 -25.28 -23.72
C ALA A 469 -60.56 -24.15 -22.93
N HIS A 470 -59.29 -24.01 -23.26
CA HIS A 470 -58.20 -23.22 -22.70
C HIS A 470 -58.39 -21.68 -22.63
N PRO A 471 -57.49 -20.96 -21.92
CA PRO A 471 -57.59 -19.53 -21.64
C PRO A 471 -57.20 -18.64 -22.83
N ARG A 472 -57.83 -17.45 -22.88
CA ARG A 472 -57.46 -16.30 -23.72
C ARG A 472 -56.11 -15.68 -23.29
N PRO A 473 -55.34 -15.09 -24.21
CA PRO A 473 -54.41 -14.02 -23.89
C PRO A 473 -54.95 -12.65 -24.35
N HIS A 474 -54.91 -11.68 -23.43
CA HIS A 474 -55.08 -10.26 -23.70
C HIS A 474 -53.73 -9.57 -23.96
N HIS A 475 -53.83 -8.42 -24.64
CA HIS A 475 -52.80 -7.60 -25.29
C HIS A 475 -51.98 -6.69 -24.34
N HIS A 476 -50.65 -6.58 -24.62
CA HIS A 476 -49.67 -5.46 -24.56
C HIS A 476 -49.58 -4.45 -23.38
N PRO A 477 -48.48 -3.66 -23.17
CA PRO A 477 -47.17 -3.56 -23.87
C PRO A 477 -45.91 -3.44 -22.96
N GLY A 478 -44.71 -3.55 -23.57
CA GLY A 478 -43.53 -2.79 -23.09
C GLY A 478 -42.22 -3.55 -22.89
N ALA A 479 -41.52 -3.94 -23.96
CA ALA A 479 -40.08 -4.25 -23.88
C ALA A 479 -39.34 -3.87 -25.17
N LYS A 480 -38.30 -3.05 -25.00
CA LYS A 480 -37.37 -2.58 -26.03
C LYS A 480 -36.59 -3.75 -26.63
N LYS A 481 -36.49 -3.78 -27.97
CA LYS A 481 -35.76 -4.78 -28.77
C LYS A 481 -34.32 -4.99 -28.25
N GLY A 482 -34.05 -6.17 -27.70
CA GLY A 482 -32.71 -6.67 -27.40
C GLY A 482 -32.06 -7.30 -28.63
N LYS A 483 -30.77 -7.01 -28.85
CA LYS A 483 -29.93 -7.67 -29.85
C LYS A 483 -29.67 -9.12 -29.41
N ALA A 484 -30.06 -10.09 -30.22
CA ALA A 484 -29.69 -11.49 -30.03
C ALA A 484 -28.25 -11.72 -30.52
N TYR A 485 -27.40 -12.33 -29.68
CA TYR A 485 -26.09 -12.85 -30.08
C TYR A 485 -26.19 -14.37 -30.17
N CYS A 486 -25.86 -14.92 -31.33
CA CYS A 486 -25.79 -16.37 -31.53
C CYS A 486 -24.48 -16.90 -30.90
N TYR A 487 -24.58 -17.85 -29.97
CA TYR A 487 -23.43 -18.54 -29.36
C TYR A 487 -23.16 -19.84 -30.13
N ILE A 488 -22.02 -19.95 -30.80
CA ILE A 488 -21.53 -21.23 -31.32
C ILE A 488 -20.84 -21.98 -30.18
N SER A 489 -21.38 -23.15 -29.85
CA SER A 489 -20.81 -24.08 -28.86
C SER A 489 -19.70 -24.91 -29.49
N ALA A 490 -18.45 -24.71 -29.06
CA ALA A 490 -17.35 -25.60 -29.42
C ALA A 490 -17.38 -26.85 -28.54
N ARG A 491 -18.15 -27.88 -28.94
CA ARG A 491 -18.12 -29.20 -28.30
C ARG A 491 -16.93 -29.98 -28.84
N LYS A 492 -15.90 -30.15 -28.01
CA LYS A 492 -14.76 -31.06 -28.25
C LYS A 492 -15.24 -32.49 -27.97
N GLN A 493 -15.49 -33.29 -29.00
CA GLN A 493 -15.71 -34.73 -28.82
C GLN A 493 -14.38 -35.48 -28.86
N VAL A 494 -14.13 -36.21 -27.78
CA VAL A 494 -13.11 -37.25 -27.65
C VAL A 494 -13.74 -38.54 -28.16
N LEU A 495 -13.07 -39.24 -29.07
CA LEU A 495 -13.34 -40.64 -29.37
C LEU A 495 -12.02 -41.42 -29.13
N ASN A 496 -12.03 -42.31 -28.14
CA ASN A 496 -11.07 -43.43 -28.01
C ASN A 496 -11.45 -44.49 -29.08
N GLY A 497 -10.60 -45.37 -29.62
CA GLY A 497 -9.21 -45.75 -29.36
C GLY A 497 -8.75 -46.82 -30.38
N LEU A 498 -7.56 -47.38 -30.14
CA LEU A 498 -6.91 -48.60 -30.69
C LEU A 498 -6.03 -48.49 -31.97
N ASP A 499 -4.75 -48.79 -31.72
CA ASP A 499 -3.70 -49.49 -32.50
C ASP A 499 -3.16 -48.98 -33.85
N GLY A 500 -1.83 -48.92 -33.95
CA GLY A 500 -1.07 -49.03 -35.20
C GLY A 500 0.03 -48.00 -35.44
N ALA A 501 1.28 -48.48 -35.54
CA ALA A 501 2.50 -47.72 -35.83
C ALA A 501 2.59 -47.23 -37.32
N PRO A 502 3.58 -46.39 -37.69
CA PRO A 502 3.51 -45.47 -38.84
C PRO A 502 4.12 -46.03 -40.13
N LEU A 503 3.65 -45.59 -41.32
CA LEU A 503 4.43 -45.56 -42.56
C LEU A 503 3.77 -44.76 -43.72
N GLU A 504 4.61 -43.93 -44.34
CA GLU A 504 4.75 -43.51 -45.76
C GLU A 504 3.72 -42.71 -46.59
N LYS A 505 4.23 -41.55 -47.06
CA LYS A 505 4.17 -40.87 -48.37
C LYS A 505 3.06 -41.20 -49.39
N GLY A 506 2.47 -40.13 -49.94
CA GLY A 506 1.91 -40.10 -51.30
C GLY A 506 1.02 -38.88 -51.55
N GLY A 507 1.42 -38.00 -52.48
CA GLY A 507 0.65 -36.82 -52.87
C GLY A 507 -0.51 -37.14 -53.84
N GLY A 508 -1.43 -36.19 -53.97
CA GLY A 508 -2.49 -36.20 -54.98
C GLY A 508 -3.62 -35.22 -54.66
N GLU A 509 -3.79 -34.22 -55.52
CA GLU A 509 -4.90 -33.25 -55.53
C GLU A 509 -6.27 -33.91 -55.76
N GLY A 510 -7.32 -33.34 -55.15
CA GLY A 510 -8.71 -33.72 -55.42
C GLY A 510 -9.70 -32.92 -54.56
N ALA A 511 -10.63 -32.23 -55.21
CA ALA A 511 -11.39 -31.12 -54.68
C ALA A 511 -12.77 -31.46 -54.07
N ILE A 512 -13.39 -30.41 -53.49
CA ILE A 512 -14.83 -30.12 -53.30
C ILE A 512 -15.53 -30.68 -52.04
N LYS A 513 -15.93 -29.77 -51.12
CA LYS A 513 -17.35 -29.37 -50.86
C LYS A 513 -17.45 -28.38 -49.69
N TYR A 514 -17.81 -27.14 -50.01
CA TYR A 514 -18.39 -26.21 -49.05
C TYR A 514 -19.83 -26.65 -48.77
N SER A 515 -20.19 -26.86 -47.50
CA SER A 515 -21.59 -27.00 -47.08
C SER A 515 -22.13 -25.60 -46.80
N GLU A 516 -23.16 -25.24 -47.56
CA GLU A 516 -24.04 -24.11 -47.28
C GLU A 516 -24.59 -24.17 -45.85
N SER A 517 -24.65 -23.02 -45.21
CA SER A 517 -25.32 -22.82 -43.92
C SER A 517 -26.55 -21.98 -44.19
N TYR A 518 -27.74 -22.56 -44.08
CA TYR A 518 -28.99 -21.79 -44.02
C TYR A 518 -29.23 -21.28 -42.58
N CYS A 519 -29.79 -20.08 -42.49
CA CYS A 519 -29.99 -19.25 -41.30
C CYS A 519 -30.67 -19.92 -40.09
#